data_AF-A0A505BU95-F1
#
_entry.id   AF-A0A505BU95-F1
#
_cell.length_a   1.000
_cell.length_b   1.000
_cell.length_c   1.000
_cell.angle_alpha   90.00
_cell.angle_beta   90.00
_cell.angle_gamma   90.00
#
_symmetry.space_group_name_H-M   'P 1'
#
loop_
_entity.id
_entity.type
_entity.pdbx_description
1 polymer ?
#
loop_
_entity_poly.entity_id
_entity_poly.type
_entity_poly.pdbx_seq_one_letter_code
_entity_poly.pdbx_strand_id
1 'polypeptide(L)'
;KSCCPSTSARNIYNTCRFAGGSRPLCAKTSGCKIVDGKCTPPNDKLSLFPHSEEADVTDFCKLGCTSSVCNNINAFVGSEEVNDAVEHCNNACYRFCSKDIDIPTVVA
;
A
#
# COMPACT_ATOMS: atom_id res chain seq x y z
N LYS A 1 1.81 23.56 8.56
CA LYS A 1 1.36 22.42 9.42
C LYS A 1 2.26 21.21 9.18
N SER A 2 2.41 20.24 10.10
CA SER A 2 3.14 18.98 9.81
C SER A 2 2.19 17.79 9.79
N CYS A 3 2.33 16.93 8.79
CA CYS A 3 1.52 15.74 8.57
C CYS A 3 2.42 14.52 8.59
N CYS A 4 2.10 13.53 9.41
CA CYS A 4 2.96 12.38 9.66
C CYS A 4 2.23 11.09 9.26
N PRO A 5 2.95 10.10 8.70
CA PRO A 5 2.35 8.87 8.22
C PRO A 5 1.90 7.92 9.33
N SER A 6 2.40 8.10 10.56
CA SER A 6 2.06 7.26 11.71
C SER A 6 2.24 8.01 13.03
N THR A 7 1.74 7.44 14.12
CA THR A 7 1.95 7.95 15.49
C THR A 7 3.44 7.92 15.87
N SER A 8 4.18 6.89 15.47
CA SER A 8 5.63 6.81 15.72
C SER A 8 6.38 7.93 15.03
N ALA A 9 6.08 8.20 13.75
CA ALA A 9 6.63 9.34 13.01
C ALA A 9 6.30 10.69 13.68
N ARG A 10 5.07 10.83 14.21
CA ARG A 10 4.68 12.02 14.98
C ARG A 10 5.54 12.20 16.23
N ASN A 11 5.79 11.12 16.98
CA ASN A 11 6.60 11.17 18.19
C ASN A 11 8.04 11.58 17.88
N ILE A 12 8.65 11.01 16.84
CA ILE A 12 10.01 11.38 16.38
C ILE A 12 10.06 12.87 16.00
N TYR A 13 9.08 13.35 15.22
CA TYR A 13 8.99 14.77 14.85
C TYR A 13 8.93 15.67 16.09
N ASN A 14 8.10 15.31 17.08
CA ASN A 14 7.92 16.09 18.29
C ASN A 14 9.21 16.12 19.14
N THR A 15 9.88 14.99 19.32
CA THR A 15 11.17 14.91 20.03
C THR A 15 12.24 15.77 19.35
N CYS A 16 12.35 15.68 18.02
CA CYS A 16 13.29 16.51 17.26
C CYS A 16 13.00 18.02 17.44
N ARG A 17 11.72 18.41 17.39
CA ARG A 17 11.31 19.80 17.61
C ARG A 17 11.58 20.27 19.04
N PHE A 18 11.40 19.39 20.02
CA PHE A 18 11.70 19.66 21.42
C PHE A 18 13.20 19.91 21.65
N ALA A 19 14.06 19.15 20.98
CA ALA A 19 15.52 19.33 21.01
C ALA A 19 16.03 20.57 20.24
N GLY A 20 15.15 21.42 19.70
CA GLY A 20 15.53 22.63 18.95
C GLY A 20 15.74 22.42 17.45
N GLY A 21 15.47 21.23 16.91
CA GLY A 21 15.59 20.95 15.49
C GLY A 21 14.66 21.81 14.61
N SER A 22 15.13 22.20 13.42
CA SER A 22 14.33 22.98 12.47
C SER A 22 13.16 22.16 11.91
N ARG A 23 12.08 22.83 11.45
CA ARG A 23 10.90 22.12 10.90
C ARG A 23 11.26 21.25 9.69
N PRO A 24 12.07 21.71 8.71
CA PRO A 24 12.48 20.88 7.58
C PRO A 24 13.32 19.68 8.01
N LEU A 25 14.25 19.87 8.95
CA LEU A 25 15.08 18.78 9.47
C LEU A 25 14.22 17.71 10.15
N CYS A 26 13.38 18.11 11.10
CA CYS A 26 12.54 17.17 11.83
C CYS A 26 11.55 16.44 10.92
N ALA A 27 11.00 17.13 9.92
CA ALA A 27 10.13 16.52 8.93
C ALA A 27 10.86 15.42 8.14
N LYS A 28 12.09 15.71 7.68
CA LYS A 28 12.94 14.75 6.96
C LYS A 28 13.28 13.54 7.82
N THR A 29 13.71 13.75 9.07
CA THR A 29 14.11 12.67 9.99
C THR A 29 12.95 11.76 10.35
N SER A 30 11.73 12.29 10.45
CA SER A 30 10.57 11.53 10.89
C SER A 30 9.67 11.02 9.75
N GLY A 31 9.99 11.32 8.49
CA GLY A 31 9.13 11.03 7.34
C GLY A 31 7.83 11.85 7.31
N CYS A 32 7.74 12.93 8.09
CA CYS A 32 6.60 13.83 8.05
C CYS A 32 6.76 14.86 6.93
N LYS A 33 5.64 15.42 6.45
CA LYS A 33 5.61 16.48 5.45
C LYS A 33 5.15 17.79 6.07
N ILE A 34 5.78 18.90 5.70
CA ILE A 34 5.29 20.23 6.03
C ILE A 34 4.36 20.67 4.90
N VAL A 35 3.12 21.02 5.24
CA VAL A 35 2.10 21.45 4.28
C VAL A 35 1.44 22.74 4.75
N ASP A 36 0.99 23.56 3.80
CA ASP A 36 0.31 24.84 4.07
C ASP A 36 -1.22 24.70 4.17
N GLY A 37 -1.72 23.48 4.38
CA GLY A 37 -3.14 23.18 4.46
C GLY A 37 -3.49 22.03 5.40
N LYS A 38 -4.63 21.38 5.14
CA LYS A 38 -5.03 20.17 5.87
C LYS A 38 -4.08 19.02 5.53
N CYS A 39 -3.89 18.12 6.50
CA CYS A 39 -3.26 16.85 6.20
C CYS A 39 -4.25 16.05 5.38
N THR A 40 -3.98 15.93 4.08
CA THR A 40 -4.48 14.80 3.33
C THR A 40 -3.81 13.57 3.93
N PRO A 41 -4.56 12.55 4.38
CA PRO A 41 -4.01 11.22 4.54
C PRO A 41 -3.20 10.90 3.29
N PRO A 42 -2.14 10.07 3.37
CA PRO A 42 -1.65 9.48 2.14
C PRO A 42 -2.88 8.85 1.48
N ASN A 43 -3.30 9.38 0.33
CA ASN A 43 -4.25 8.68 -0.52
C ASN A 43 -3.69 7.27 -0.64
N ASP A 44 -4.56 6.27 -0.48
CA ASP A 44 -4.26 4.84 -0.47
C ASP A 44 -3.69 4.31 -1.82
N LYS A 45 -3.04 5.18 -2.60
CA LYS A 45 -2.03 4.85 -3.58
C LYS A 45 -0.70 4.71 -2.85
N LEU A 46 -0.58 3.56 -2.19
CA LEU A 46 0.62 3.03 -1.53
C LEU A 46 1.86 3.47 -2.32
N SER A 47 2.58 4.46 -1.79
CA SER A 47 3.87 4.84 -2.35
C SER A 47 4.81 3.69 -2.03
N LEU A 48 5.13 2.91 -3.07
CA LEU A 48 6.24 1.96 -3.11
C LEU A 48 7.45 2.63 -2.46
N PHE A 49 7.74 2.28 -1.21
CA PHE A 49 9.05 2.54 -0.66
C PHE A 49 10.00 1.55 -1.34
N PRO A 50 11.11 1.99 -1.95
CA PRO A 50 12.09 1.10 -2.58
C PRO A 50 12.90 0.27 -1.56
N HIS A 51 12.43 0.17 -0.31
CA HIS A 51 13.03 -0.59 0.78
C HIS A 51 12.04 -1.55 1.45
N SER A 52 10.88 -1.77 0.83
CA SER A 52 9.93 -2.76 1.33
C SER A 52 10.48 -4.16 1.10
N GLU A 53 10.61 -4.91 2.19
CA GLU A 53 10.98 -6.33 2.17
C GLU A 53 10.08 -7.08 1.19
N GLU A 54 10.57 -8.15 0.58
CA GLU A 54 9.88 -8.84 -0.53
C GLU A 54 8.46 -9.35 -0.20
N ALA A 55 8.16 -9.52 1.09
CA ALA A 55 6.83 -9.80 1.60
C ALA A 55 5.83 -8.67 1.29
N ASP A 56 6.24 -7.40 1.41
CA ASP A 56 5.37 -6.24 1.20
C ASP A 56 5.03 -6.02 -0.28
N VAL A 57 5.96 -6.34 -1.20
CA VAL A 57 5.69 -6.30 -2.65
C VAL A 57 4.71 -7.39 -3.07
N THR A 58 4.87 -8.59 -2.50
CA THR A 58 4.01 -9.74 -2.77
C THR A 58 2.59 -9.50 -2.25
N ASP A 59 2.47 -9.00 -1.03
CA ASP A 59 1.18 -8.68 -0.41
C ASP A 59 0.50 -7.49 -1.10
N PHE A 60 1.28 -6.50 -1.53
CA PHE A 60 0.76 -5.41 -2.35
C PHE A 60 0.19 -5.89 -3.68
N CYS A 61 0.91 -6.75 -4.39
CA CYS A 61 0.44 -7.33 -5.64
C CYS A 61 -0.87 -8.11 -5.42
N LYS A 62 -0.93 -8.96 -4.38
CA LYS A 62 -2.12 -9.75 -4.04
C LYS A 62 -3.34 -8.85 -3.78
N LEU A 63 -3.17 -7.87 -2.90
CA LEU A 63 -4.23 -6.92 -2.55
C LEU A 63 -4.68 -6.09 -3.75
N GLY A 64 -3.72 -5.61 -4.58
CA GLY A 64 -4.02 -4.84 -5.78
C GLY A 64 -4.78 -5.65 -6.83
N CYS A 65 -4.34 -6.89 -7.11
CA CYS A 65 -4.99 -7.78 -8.07
C CYS A 65 -6.42 -8.15 -7.63
N THR A 66 -6.60 -8.60 -6.39
CA THR A 66 -7.94 -8.93 -5.86
C THR A 66 -8.86 -7.72 -5.91
N SER A 67 -8.36 -6.55 -5.51
CA SER A 67 -9.18 -5.33 -5.46
C SER A 67 -9.61 -4.84 -6.86
N SER A 68 -8.73 -4.96 -7.85
CA SER A 68 -9.00 -4.49 -9.21
C SER A 68 -9.80 -5.49 -10.05
N VAL A 69 -9.58 -6.79 -9.85
CA VAL A 69 -10.12 -7.84 -10.73
C VAL A 69 -11.28 -8.56 -10.06
N CYS A 70 -11.07 -9.11 -8.87
CA CYS A 70 -12.02 -10.02 -8.23
C CYS A 70 -13.23 -9.32 -7.60
N ASN A 71 -13.07 -8.05 -7.18
CA ASN A 71 -14.20 -7.26 -6.63
C ASN A 71 -15.37 -7.12 -7.61
N ASN A 72 -15.11 -7.16 -8.93
CA ASN A 72 -16.15 -7.03 -9.95
C ASN A 72 -16.99 -8.31 -10.12
N ILE A 73 -16.53 -9.45 -9.59
CA ILE A 73 -17.23 -10.74 -9.70
C ILE A 73 -18.50 -10.76 -8.81
N ASN A 74 -18.51 -9.99 -7.72
CA ASN A 74 -19.68 -9.80 -6.85
C ASN A 74 -20.88 -9.11 -7.55
N ALA A 75 -20.68 -8.51 -8.72
CA ALA A 75 -21.75 -7.80 -9.44
C ALA A 75 -22.70 -8.73 -10.22
N PHE A 76 -22.38 -10.02 -10.35
CA PHE A 76 -23.14 -10.95 -11.19
C PHE A 76 -23.74 -12.10 -10.37
N VAL A 77 -24.91 -11.84 -9.75
CA VAL A 77 -25.88 -12.80 -9.21
C VAL A 77 -25.46 -13.56 -7.93
N GLY A 78 -26.20 -13.40 -6.82
CA GLY A 78 -25.96 -14.14 -5.57
C GLY A 78 -26.37 -15.62 -5.65
N SER A 79 -25.53 -16.47 -6.25
CA SER A 79 -25.58 -17.93 -6.14
C SER A 79 -24.28 -18.47 -5.52
N GLU A 80 -24.30 -19.69 -4.99
CA GLU A 80 -23.12 -20.36 -4.39
C GLU A 80 -21.93 -20.45 -5.36
N GLU A 81 -22.20 -20.45 -6.67
CA GLU A 81 -21.22 -20.44 -7.78
C GLU A 81 -20.41 -19.14 -7.83
N VAL A 82 -20.91 -18.04 -7.27
CA VAL A 82 -20.20 -16.74 -7.24
C VAL A 82 -19.17 -16.69 -6.13
N ASN A 83 -19.43 -17.34 -5.00
CA ASN A 83 -18.42 -17.49 -3.97
C ASN A 83 -17.25 -18.34 -4.48
N ASP A 84 -17.54 -19.39 -5.27
CA ASP A 84 -16.52 -20.22 -5.93
C ASP A 84 -15.71 -19.42 -6.96
N ALA A 85 -16.36 -18.59 -7.77
CA ALA A 85 -15.68 -17.72 -8.74
C ALA A 85 -14.78 -16.65 -8.07
N VAL A 86 -15.22 -16.07 -6.95
CA VAL A 86 -14.41 -15.13 -6.15
C VAL A 86 -13.20 -15.83 -5.55
N GLU A 87 -13.38 -17.04 -5.00
CA GLU A 87 -12.29 -17.84 -4.46
C GLU A 87 -11.27 -18.22 -5.54
N HIS A 88 -11.73 -18.65 -6.72
CA HIS A 88 -10.88 -18.94 -7.86
C HIS A 88 -10.11 -17.70 -8.35
N CYS A 89 -10.75 -16.54 -8.39
CA CYS A 89 -10.09 -15.29 -8.76
C CYS A 89 -9.02 -14.89 -7.74
N ASN A 90 -9.34 -14.99 -6.44
CA ASN A 90 -8.37 -14.75 -5.38
C ASN A 90 -7.18 -15.70 -5.54
N ASN A 91 -7.40 -16.99 -5.73
CA ASN A 91 -6.31 -17.96 -5.92
C ASN A 91 -5.43 -17.60 -7.13
N ALA A 92 -6.02 -17.19 -8.26
CA ALA A 92 -5.30 -16.76 -9.45
C ALA A 92 -4.42 -15.52 -9.18
N CYS A 93 -4.96 -14.50 -8.50
CA CYS A 93 -4.20 -13.32 -8.07
C CYS A 93 -3.04 -13.69 -7.14
N TYR A 94 -3.27 -14.62 -6.20
CA TYR A 94 -2.24 -15.07 -5.27
C TYR A 94 -1.11 -15.82 -5.97
N ARG A 95 -1.44 -16.66 -6.96
CA ARG A 95 -0.45 -17.36 -7.79
C ARG A 95 0.34 -16.39 -8.66
N PHE A 96 -0.35 -15.46 -9.33
CA PHE A 96 0.28 -14.45 -10.18
C PHE A 96 1.30 -13.59 -9.41
N CYS A 97 0.97 -13.25 -8.18
CA CYS A 97 1.80 -12.38 -7.33
C CYS A 97 2.87 -13.11 -6.53
N SER A 98 2.82 -14.44 -6.45
CA SER A 98 3.85 -15.24 -5.80
C SER A 98 4.93 -15.58 -6.84
N LYS A 99 6.21 -15.60 -6.44
CA LYS A 99 7.36 -15.78 -7.34
C LYS A 99 7.43 -17.15 -8.05
N ASP A 100 6.45 -18.03 -7.88
CA ASP A 100 6.41 -19.39 -8.42
C ASP A 100 5.90 -19.48 -9.87
N ILE A 101 5.86 -18.37 -10.61
CA ILE A 101 5.57 -18.39 -12.04
C ILE A 101 6.76 -17.80 -12.80
N ASP A 102 7.58 -18.69 -13.38
CA ASP A 102 8.37 -18.37 -14.56
C ASP A 102 7.39 -17.97 -15.67
N ILE A 103 7.01 -16.70 -15.71
CA ILE A 103 6.17 -16.17 -16.80
C ILE A 103 7.10 -16.08 -18.02
N PRO A 104 6.90 -16.87 -19.09
CA PRO A 104 7.60 -16.62 -20.34
C PRO A 104 7.15 -15.24 -20.82
N THR A 105 8.07 -14.29 -20.84
CA THR A 105 7.86 -12.94 -21.38
C THR A 105 7.36 -13.06 -22.81
N VAL A 106 6.07 -12.77 -23.02
CA VAL A 106 5.55 -12.54 -24.37
C VAL A 106 5.98 -11.14 -24.76
N VAL A 107 7.02 -11.06 -25.57
CA VAL A 107 7.43 -9.82 -26.25
C VAL A 107 6.38 -9.53 -27.31
N ALA A 108 5.67 -8.42 -27.17
CA ALA A 108 4.78 -7.87 -28.19
C ALA A 108 5.58 -7.07 -29.22
#